data_AF-A0A953JHA4-F1
#
_entry.id   AF-A0A953JHA4-F1
#
_cell.length_a   1.000
_cell.length_b   1.000
_cell.length_c   1.000
_cell.angle_alpha   90.00
_cell.angle_beta   90.00
_cell.angle_gamma   90.00
#
_symmetry.space_group_name_H-M   'P 1'
#
loop_
_entity.id
_entity.type
_entity.pdbx_description
1 polymer ?
#
loop_
_entity_poly.entity_id
_entity_poly.type
_entity_poly.pdbx_seq_one_letter_code
_entity_poly.pdbx_strand_id
1 'polypeptide(L)'
;GVADHFAADDMHALGIARRIVGNLNGIKPVSLDLRAPVPPRYDPQELYGIIPQDVRQPYEVREVIARLVDGSEFDEFKQRYGTTLVCGFAHIWGYPVGILANNGILFSESALKGAHFVELCSQRGIPLLFLQNIAGFMVGRKYETGGIAKDGAKLVTAVATTAVPKFTVIIGGSFGAGNYGMCGRAYSPRFLFTWPNSRISVMGGEQAASVLATVRRDNIEAGGGSWTAEEEERFKAPIRAQYETQGDPFYATARLWDDGIIDPAMTRDVLGLALSAALNAPIERTRFGLFRM
;
A
#
# COMPACT_ATOMS: atom_id res chain seq x y z
N GLY A 1 9.07 36.30 30.59
CA GLY A 1 8.28 35.06 30.50
C GLY A 1 7.97 34.73 29.06
N VAL A 2 8.99 34.40 28.26
CA VAL A 2 8.82 33.73 26.96
C VAL A 2 8.82 32.21 27.15
N ALA A 3 9.42 31.73 28.24
CA ALA A 3 9.43 30.33 28.66
C ALA A 3 8.76 30.17 30.03
N ASP A 4 8.20 28.98 30.27
CA ASP A 4 7.38 28.65 31.45
C ASP A 4 8.11 27.78 32.49
N HIS A 5 9.17 27.07 32.08
CA HIS A 5 9.93 26.17 32.94
C HIS A 5 11.44 26.39 32.80
N PHE A 6 12.15 26.48 33.92
CA PHE A 6 13.59 26.54 33.97
C PHE A 6 14.17 25.13 34.22
N ALA A 7 14.98 24.64 33.29
CA ALA A 7 15.71 23.38 33.41
C ALA A 7 17.20 23.65 33.66
N ALA A 8 17.85 22.79 34.44
CA ALA A 8 19.28 22.92 34.78
C ALA A 8 20.20 22.26 33.74
N ASP A 9 19.66 21.26 33.05
CA ASP A 9 20.30 20.48 31.99
C ASP A 9 19.22 19.77 31.16
N ASP A 10 19.63 19.04 30.13
CA ASP A 10 18.73 18.33 29.22
C ASP A 10 17.93 17.22 29.94
N MET A 11 18.53 16.52 30.91
CA MET A 11 17.83 15.46 31.65
C MET A 11 16.72 16.03 32.52
N HIS A 12 16.95 17.18 33.15
CA HIS A 12 15.93 17.91 33.88
C HIS A 12 14.84 18.41 32.92
N ALA A 13 15.20 18.93 31.75
CA ALA A 13 14.25 19.36 30.73
C ALA A 13 13.33 18.21 30.27
N LEU A 14 13.88 17.02 30.01
CA LEU A 14 13.10 15.82 29.68
C LEU A 14 12.19 15.39 30.83
N GLY A 15 12.65 15.49 32.08
CA GLY A 15 11.84 15.24 33.27
C GLY A 15 10.64 16.20 33.37
N ILE A 16 10.86 17.49 33.09
CA ILE A 16 9.80 18.50 33.00
C ILE A 16 8.81 18.15 31.89
N ALA A 17 9.29 17.83 30.69
CA ALA A 17 8.44 17.46 29.56
C ALA A 17 7.52 16.27 29.87
N ARG A 18 8.04 15.24 30.56
CA ARG A 18 7.24 14.10 31.03
C ARG A 18 6.15 14.52 32.03
N ARG A 19 6.45 15.45 32.94
CA ARG A 19 5.44 16.00 33.86
C ARG A 19 4.35 16.78 33.13
N ILE A 20 4.69 17.52 32.08
CA ILE A 20 3.72 18.22 31.23
C ILE A 20 2.77 17.19 30.60
N VAL A 21 3.32 16.15 29.96
CA VAL A 21 2.53 15.06 29.35
C VAL A 21 1.63 14.36 30.39
N GLY A 22 2.14 14.14 31.60
CA GLY A 22 1.37 13.53 32.70
C GLY A 22 0.14 14.33 33.15
N ASN A 23 0.03 15.61 32.79
CA ASN A 23 -1.09 16.49 33.16
C ASN A 23 -2.01 16.83 31.97
N LEU A 24 -1.92 16.12 30.83
CA LEU A 24 -2.74 16.43 29.64
C LEU A 24 -4.21 16.03 29.74
N ASN A 25 -4.60 15.23 30.75
CA ASN A 25 -5.97 14.71 30.92
C ASN A 25 -6.51 14.03 29.62
N GLY A 26 -5.62 13.38 28.86
CA GLY A 26 -5.96 12.73 27.59
C GLY A 26 -6.49 11.31 27.78
N ILE A 27 -7.67 11.02 27.23
CA ILE A 27 -8.27 9.68 27.20
C ILE A 27 -8.43 9.26 25.74
N LYS A 28 -7.92 8.06 25.41
CA LYS A 28 -8.01 7.49 24.06
C LYS A 28 -9.45 6.99 23.79
N PRO A 29 -10.17 7.53 22.80
CA PRO A 29 -11.55 7.12 22.50
C PRO A 29 -11.56 5.87 21.62
N VAL A 30 -11.30 4.70 22.20
CA VAL A 30 -11.34 3.43 21.46
C VAL A 30 -12.80 3.01 21.28
N SER A 31 -13.34 3.18 20.07
CA SER A 31 -14.71 2.79 19.68
C SER A 31 -14.77 1.48 18.87
N LEU A 32 -13.69 0.70 18.86
CA LEU A 32 -13.61 -0.60 18.19
C LEU A 32 -13.81 -1.74 19.20
N ASP A 33 -14.41 -2.84 18.74
CA ASP A 33 -14.47 -4.09 19.49
C ASP A 33 -13.11 -4.78 19.42
N LEU A 34 -12.31 -4.64 20.50
CA LEU A 34 -10.97 -5.21 20.58
C LEU A 34 -11.02 -6.64 21.11
N ARG A 35 -10.13 -7.49 20.60
CA ARG A 35 -9.92 -8.86 21.09
C ARG A 35 -8.59 -8.98 21.82
N ALA A 36 -8.45 -10.03 22.62
CA ALA A 36 -7.15 -10.39 23.15
C ALA A 36 -6.19 -10.71 21.97
N PRO A 37 -5.00 -10.11 21.90
CA PRO A 37 -4.04 -10.41 20.84
C PRO A 37 -3.64 -11.89 20.84
N VAL A 38 -3.63 -12.50 19.66
CA VAL A 38 -3.12 -13.87 19.46
C VAL A 38 -1.99 -13.80 18.44
N PRO A 39 -0.82 -14.43 18.67
CA PRO A 39 0.23 -14.48 17.66
C PRO A 39 -0.25 -15.25 16.40
N PRO A 40 0.34 -14.99 15.22
CA PRO A 40 0.10 -15.81 14.03
C PRO A 40 0.57 -17.26 14.30
N ARG A 41 0.02 -18.23 13.54
CA ARG A 41 0.42 -19.65 13.62
C ARG A 41 1.77 -19.96 12.96
N TYR A 42 2.25 -19.04 12.14
CA TYR A 42 3.49 -19.17 11.36
C TYR A 42 4.48 -18.09 11.80
N ASP A 43 5.79 -18.40 11.75
CA ASP A 43 6.83 -17.44 12.13
C ASP A 43 6.87 -16.29 11.10
N PRO A 44 6.78 -15.01 11.51
CA PRO A 44 6.95 -13.88 10.62
C PRO A 44 8.27 -13.89 9.82
N GLN A 45 9.33 -14.54 10.30
CA GLN A 45 10.59 -14.69 9.55
C GLN A 45 10.44 -15.53 8.28
N GLU A 46 9.42 -16.39 8.18
CA GLU A 46 9.14 -17.14 6.95
C GLU A 46 8.79 -16.22 5.77
N LEU A 47 8.43 -14.94 6.03
CA LEU A 47 8.22 -13.93 4.98
C LEU A 47 9.46 -13.77 4.08
N TYR A 48 10.67 -13.95 4.60
CA TYR A 48 11.90 -13.87 3.80
C TYR A 48 11.96 -14.93 2.70
N GLY A 49 11.32 -16.09 2.89
CA GLY A 49 11.28 -17.18 1.92
C GLY A 49 10.07 -17.14 0.97
N ILE A 50 9.04 -16.37 1.30
CA ILE A 50 7.81 -16.25 0.50
C ILE A 50 7.99 -15.24 -0.63
N ILE A 51 8.71 -14.15 -0.33
CA ILE A 51 8.84 -13.03 -1.25
C ILE A 51 9.90 -13.35 -2.29
N PRO A 52 9.54 -13.40 -3.59
CA PRO A 52 10.51 -13.66 -4.64
C PRO A 52 11.55 -12.54 -4.72
N GLN A 53 12.75 -12.89 -5.16
CA GLN A 53 13.81 -11.90 -5.44
C GLN A 53 13.41 -10.97 -6.60
N ASP A 54 12.72 -11.50 -7.62
CA ASP A 54 12.17 -10.71 -8.72
C ASP A 54 10.74 -10.28 -8.39
N VAL A 55 10.51 -8.97 -8.26
CA VAL A 55 9.19 -8.37 -7.99
C VAL A 55 8.13 -8.70 -9.04
N ARG A 56 8.52 -9.20 -10.22
CA ARG A 56 7.61 -9.63 -11.29
C ARG A 56 7.11 -11.06 -11.10
N GLN A 57 7.79 -11.87 -10.28
CA GLN A 57 7.38 -13.25 -10.05
C GLN A 57 6.11 -13.28 -9.18
N PRO A 58 5.05 -13.97 -9.61
CA PRO A 58 3.85 -14.10 -8.81
C PRO A 58 4.12 -14.98 -7.59
N TYR A 59 3.50 -14.63 -6.47
CA TYR A 59 3.42 -15.45 -5.26
C TYR A 59 2.03 -15.29 -4.65
N GLU A 60 1.67 -16.20 -3.74
CA GLU A 60 0.36 -16.18 -3.12
C GLU A 60 0.34 -15.23 -1.90
N VAL A 61 -0.37 -14.11 -2.02
CA VAL A 61 -0.37 -13.05 -0.98
C VAL A 61 -1.03 -13.49 0.33
N ARG A 62 -1.88 -14.52 0.33
CA ARG A 62 -2.44 -15.09 1.56
C ARG A 62 -1.35 -15.68 2.47
N GLU A 63 -0.22 -16.11 1.92
CA GLU A 63 0.94 -16.55 2.73
C GLU A 63 1.52 -15.39 3.54
N VAL A 64 1.52 -14.17 2.99
CA VAL A 64 1.91 -12.96 3.73
C VAL A 64 0.87 -12.67 4.80
N ILE A 65 -0.43 -12.65 4.45
CA ILE A 65 -1.52 -12.35 5.39
C ILE A 65 -1.47 -13.31 6.59
N ALA A 66 -1.29 -14.61 6.35
CA ALA A 66 -1.25 -15.64 7.39
C ALA A 66 -0.15 -15.42 8.45
N ARG A 67 0.92 -14.70 8.11
CA ARG A 67 2.06 -14.37 9.01
C ARG A 67 1.91 -13.01 9.68
N LEU A 68 0.90 -12.22 9.30
CA LEU A 68 0.64 -10.91 9.88
C LEU A 68 -0.53 -10.92 10.87
N VAL A 69 -1.56 -11.72 10.60
CA VAL A 69 -2.83 -11.65 11.35
C VAL A 69 -2.89 -12.59 12.55
N ASP A 70 -3.70 -12.21 13.53
CA ASP A 70 -3.90 -12.95 14.77
C ASP A 70 -4.42 -14.37 14.48
N GLY A 71 -3.76 -15.37 15.07
CA GLY A 71 -4.13 -16.77 14.88
C GLY A 71 -4.07 -17.28 13.44
N SER A 72 -3.49 -16.51 12.51
CA SER A 72 -3.56 -16.74 11.06
C SER A 72 -5.00 -16.89 10.55
N GLU A 73 -5.96 -16.24 11.23
CA GLU A 73 -7.38 -16.29 10.88
C GLU A 73 -7.73 -15.15 9.93
N PHE A 74 -8.31 -15.50 8.77
CA PHE A 74 -8.67 -14.55 7.73
C PHE A 74 -9.99 -14.92 7.06
N ASP A 75 -11.00 -14.07 7.24
CA ASP A 75 -12.33 -14.26 6.66
C ASP A 75 -12.39 -13.59 5.28
N GLU A 76 -12.13 -14.36 4.23
CA GLU A 76 -12.00 -13.83 2.87
C GLU A 76 -13.35 -13.40 2.26
N PHE A 77 -13.45 -12.12 1.90
CA PHE A 77 -14.57 -11.55 1.19
C PHE A 77 -14.45 -11.80 -0.32
N LYS A 78 -15.54 -12.27 -0.96
CA LYS A 78 -15.59 -12.52 -2.41
C LYS A 78 -14.39 -13.37 -2.89
N GLN A 79 -14.08 -14.45 -2.20
CA GLN A 79 -12.92 -15.31 -2.48
C GLN A 79 -12.82 -15.78 -3.94
N ARG A 80 -13.96 -16.03 -4.59
CA ARG A 80 -14.03 -16.55 -5.98
C ARG A 80 -14.30 -15.49 -7.05
N TYR A 81 -14.23 -14.20 -6.72
CA TYR A 81 -14.51 -13.09 -7.64
C TYR A 81 -13.38 -12.05 -7.57
N GLY A 82 -12.87 -11.59 -8.72
CA GLY A 82 -11.75 -10.63 -8.76
C GLY A 82 -10.55 -11.12 -7.97
N THR A 83 -10.10 -12.36 -8.22
CA THR A 83 -9.13 -13.10 -7.38
C THR A 83 -7.72 -12.50 -7.34
N THR A 84 -7.43 -11.54 -8.22
CA THR A 84 -6.18 -10.76 -8.20
C THR A 84 -6.15 -9.66 -7.14
N LEU A 85 -7.26 -9.44 -6.45
CA LEU A 85 -7.32 -8.63 -5.23
C LEU A 85 -7.95 -9.47 -4.11
N VAL A 86 -7.13 -9.81 -3.12
CA VAL A 86 -7.58 -10.51 -1.91
C VAL A 86 -8.13 -9.46 -0.95
N CYS A 87 -9.37 -9.68 -0.49
CA CYS A 87 -10.02 -8.81 0.49
C CYS A 87 -10.56 -9.67 1.61
N GLY A 88 -10.45 -9.22 2.86
CA GLY A 88 -11.02 -9.97 3.98
C GLY A 88 -10.78 -9.32 5.32
N PHE A 89 -11.46 -9.85 6.32
CA PHE A 89 -11.39 -9.35 7.69
C PHE A 89 -10.43 -10.21 8.52
N ALA A 90 -9.70 -9.56 9.42
CA ALA A 90 -8.85 -10.22 10.40
C ALA A 90 -8.64 -9.32 11.62
N HIS A 91 -7.78 -9.76 12.54
CA HIS A 91 -7.27 -8.92 13.62
C HIS A 91 -5.74 -8.86 13.57
N ILE A 92 -5.17 -7.73 13.97
CA ILE A 92 -3.73 -7.58 14.21
C ILE A 92 -3.58 -6.98 15.60
N TRP A 93 -2.88 -7.68 16.50
CA TRP A 93 -2.72 -7.24 17.88
C TRP A 93 -4.08 -6.93 18.56
N GLY A 94 -5.10 -7.74 18.27
CA GLY A 94 -6.46 -7.56 18.79
C GLY A 94 -7.30 -6.48 18.12
N TYR A 95 -6.73 -5.65 17.24
CA TYR A 95 -7.47 -4.63 16.48
C TYR A 95 -8.11 -5.23 15.24
N PRO A 96 -9.42 -5.01 14.98
CA PRO A 96 -10.04 -5.45 13.73
C PRO A 96 -9.45 -4.69 12.55
N VAL A 97 -9.17 -5.39 11.45
CA VAL A 97 -8.62 -4.82 10.21
C VAL A 97 -9.32 -5.39 8.98
N GLY A 98 -9.58 -4.52 8.01
CA GLY A 98 -9.98 -4.90 6.66
C GLY A 98 -8.76 -4.86 5.74
N ILE A 99 -8.36 -6.01 5.20
CA ILE A 99 -7.14 -6.12 4.38
C ILE A 99 -7.53 -6.12 2.90
N LEU A 100 -6.82 -5.32 2.09
CA LEU A 100 -6.81 -5.40 0.63
C LEU A 100 -5.38 -5.68 0.17
N ALA A 101 -5.16 -6.81 -0.49
CA ALA A 101 -3.83 -7.27 -0.87
C ALA A 101 -3.79 -7.69 -2.35
N ASN A 102 -2.81 -7.19 -3.09
CA ASN A 102 -2.65 -7.56 -4.49
C ASN A 102 -2.14 -8.99 -4.63
N ASN A 103 -2.76 -9.75 -5.55
CA ASN A 103 -2.39 -11.11 -5.92
C ASN A 103 -2.27 -11.22 -7.46
N GLY A 104 -1.81 -10.14 -8.10
CA GLY A 104 -1.73 -9.99 -9.55
C GLY A 104 -2.20 -8.61 -10.03
N ILE A 105 -2.36 -8.48 -11.35
CA ILE A 105 -2.88 -7.27 -12.01
C ILE A 105 -4.36 -7.02 -11.69
N LEU A 106 -4.80 -5.76 -11.68
CA LEU A 106 -6.19 -5.43 -11.39
C LEU A 106 -7.08 -5.51 -12.63
N PHE A 107 -8.23 -6.15 -12.49
CA PHE A 107 -9.34 -6.16 -13.45
C PHE A 107 -10.51 -5.32 -12.92
N SER A 108 -11.53 -5.10 -13.76
CA SER A 108 -12.80 -4.46 -13.35
C SER A 108 -13.38 -5.13 -12.11
N GLU A 109 -13.43 -6.46 -12.10
CA GLU A 109 -13.96 -7.26 -10.99
C GLU A 109 -13.16 -7.04 -9.70
N SER A 110 -11.84 -6.92 -9.80
CA SER A 110 -10.96 -6.63 -8.67
C SER A 110 -11.27 -5.25 -8.09
N ALA A 111 -11.44 -4.24 -8.94
CA ALA A 111 -11.78 -2.88 -8.51
C ALA A 111 -13.18 -2.79 -7.88
N LEU A 112 -14.19 -3.43 -8.49
CA LEU A 112 -15.55 -3.52 -7.93
C LEU A 112 -15.58 -4.27 -6.60
N LYS A 113 -14.80 -5.33 -6.45
CA LYS A 113 -14.61 -6.04 -5.18
C LYS A 113 -14.00 -5.13 -4.13
N GLY A 114 -12.92 -4.45 -4.46
CA GLY A 114 -12.21 -3.55 -3.55
C GLY A 114 -13.08 -2.37 -3.10
N ALA A 115 -13.81 -1.72 -4.01
CA ALA A 115 -14.70 -0.61 -3.69
C ALA A 115 -15.78 -1.04 -2.67
N HIS A 116 -16.48 -2.14 -2.95
CA HIS A 116 -17.49 -2.69 -2.04
C HIS A 116 -16.88 -3.08 -0.68
N PHE A 117 -15.68 -3.68 -0.68
CA PHE A 117 -15.04 -4.05 0.58
C PHE A 117 -14.66 -2.83 1.43
N VAL A 118 -14.19 -1.74 0.81
CA VAL A 118 -13.95 -0.47 1.49
C VAL A 118 -15.25 0.09 2.07
N GLU A 119 -16.37 0.05 1.32
CA GLU A 119 -17.68 0.47 1.83
C GLU A 119 -18.10 -0.30 3.10
N LEU A 120 -17.91 -1.63 3.11
CA LEU A 120 -18.20 -2.45 4.28
C LEU A 120 -17.34 -2.07 5.49
N CYS A 121 -16.04 -1.83 5.28
CA CYS A 121 -15.15 -1.39 6.35
C CYS A 121 -15.53 -0.01 6.87
N SER A 122 -15.83 0.94 5.96
CA SER A 122 -16.30 2.28 6.30
C SER A 122 -17.59 2.28 7.09
N GLN A 123 -18.55 1.43 6.71
CA GLN A 123 -19.82 1.31 7.43
C GLN A 123 -19.63 0.80 8.86
N ARG A 124 -18.65 -0.08 9.06
CA ARG A 124 -18.34 -0.71 10.36
C ARG A 124 -17.29 0.05 11.18
N GLY A 125 -16.70 1.11 10.63
CA GLY A 125 -15.60 1.83 11.25
C GLY A 125 -14.28 1.03 11.33
N ILE A 126 -14.12 -0.02 10.52
CA ILE A 126 -12.95 -0.91 10.58
C ILE A 126 -11.76 -0.26 9.83
N PRO A 127 -10.58 -0.12 10.45
CA PRO A 127 -9.37 0.32 9.79
C PRO A 127 -8.99 -0.54 8.57
N LEU A 128 -8.38 0.09 7.57
CA LEU A 128 -7.99 -0.55 6.32
C LEU A 128 -6.47 -0.74 6.25
N LEU A 129 -6.04 -1.94 5.84
CA LEU A 129 -4.65 -2.26 5.52
C LEU A 129 -4.53 -2.59 4.03
N PHE A 130 -3.67 -1.87 3.33
CA PHE A 130 -3.34 -2.10 1.93
C PHE A 130 -1.96 -2.73 1.82
N LEU A 131 -1.89 -3.93 1.22
CA LEU A 131 -0.64 -4.61 0.91
C LEU A 131 -0.38 -4.47 -0.60
N GLN A 132 0.52 -3.55 -0.97
CA GLN A 132 0.78 -3.22 -2.37
C GLN A 132 1.80 -4.16 -2.99
N ASN A 133 1.36 -4.88 -4.02
CA ASN A 133 2.22 -5.57 -4.98
C ASN A 133 1.55 -5.52 -6.37
N ILE A 134 1.53 -4.33 -6.97
CA ILE A 134 0.73 -4.01 -8.13
C ILE A 134 1.55 -3.50 -9.31
N ALA A 135 1.47 -4.23 -10.43
CA ALA A 135 2.00 -3.82 -11.73
C ALA A 135 1.12 -2.81 -12.46
N GLY A 136 -0.20 -2.83 -12.21
CA GLY A 136 -1.17 -1.93 -12.82
C GLY A 136 -2.50 -2.63 -13.12
N PHE A 137 -3.31 -1.97 -13.94
CA PHE A 137 -4.57 -2.51 -14.45
C PHE A 137 -4.35 -3.26 -15.77
N MET A 138 -5.23 -4.21 -16.06
CA MET A 138 -5.24 -4.90 -17.35
C MET A 138 -5.51 -3.93 -18.49
N VAL A 139 -4.66 -3.95 -19.52
CA VAL A 139 -4.79 -3.13 -20.73
C VAL A 139 -5.40 -3.91 -21.89
N GLY A 140 -6.12 -3.22 -22.78
CA GLY A 140 -6.60 -3.79 -24.04
C GLY A 140 -8.01 -3.32 -24.41
N ARG A 141 -8.31 -3.27 -25.72
CA ARG A 141 -9.56 -2.70 -26.25
C ARG A 141 -10.82 -3.28 -25.59
N LYS A 142 -10.85 -4.58 -25.31
CA LYS A 142 -11.99 -5.26 -24.65
C LYS A 142 -12.19 -4.75 -23.21
N TYR A 143 -11.13 -4.52 -22.46
CA TYR A 143 -11.20 -4.05 -21.08
C TYR A 143 -11.56 -2.56 -21.00
N GLU A 144 -11.00 -1.75 -21.91
CA GLU A 144 -11.35 -0.34 -22.03
C GLU A 144 -12.83 -0.14 -22.37
N THR A 145 -13.33 -0.85 -23.39
CA THR A 145 -14.75 -0.80 -23.77
C THR A 145 -15.67 -1.42 -22.72
N GLY A 146 -15.17 -2.38 -21.94
CA GLY A 146 -15.84 -2.94 -20.77
C GLY A 146 -15.92 -1.98 -19.59
N GLY A 147 -15.21 -0.85 -19.61
CA GLY A 147 -15.28 0.19 -18.58
C GLY A 147 -14.28 0.02 -17.44
N ILE A 148 -13.13 -0.63 -17.66
CA ILE A 148 -12.11 -0.79 -16.60
C ILE A 148 -11.69 0.53 -15.95
N ALA A 149 -11.67 1.63 -16.72
CA ALA A 149 -11.39 2.96 -16.19
C ALA A 149 -12.45 3.42 -15.17
N LYS A 150 -13.75 3.22 -15.44
CA LYS A 150 -14.82 3.61 -14.49
C LYS A 150 -14.87 2.70 -13.28
N ASP A 151 -14.53 1.42 -13.44
CA ASP A 151 -14.50 0.48 -12.32
C ASP A 151 -13.29 0.73 -11.40
N GLY A 152 -12.12 0.99 -11.98
CA GLY A 152 -10.94 1.47 -11.26
C GLY A 152 -11.24 2.79 -10.52
N ALA A 153 -11.97 3.71 -11.15
CA ALA A 153 -12.38 4.97 -10.52
C ALA A 153 -13.27 4.75 -9.28
N LYS A 154 -14.15 3.73 -9.27
CA LYS A 154 -14.96 3.41 -8.08
C LYS A 154 -14.06 3.04 -6.88
N LEU A 155 -13.03 2.22 -7.10
CA LEU A 155 -12.06 1.88 -6.06
C LEU A 155 -11.33 3.13 -5.54
N VAL A 156 -10.84 3.97 -6.45
CA VAL A 156 -10.16 5.23 -6.10
C VAL A 156 -11.07 6.16 -5.30
N THR A 157 -12.33 6.32 -5.72
CA THR A 157 -13.33 7.11 -4.97
C THR A 157 -13.51 6.56 -3.56
N ALA A 158 -13.64 5.24 -3.40
CA ALA A 158 -13.82 4.62 -2.09
C ALA A 158 -12.59 4.86 -1.19
N VAL A 159 -11.39 4.66 -1.71
CA VAL A 159 -10.12 4.86 -0.97
C VAL A 159 -9.89 6.33 -0.60
N ALA A 160 -10.21 7.25 -1.51
CA ALA A 160 -10.03 8.69 -1.28
C ALA A 160 -10.98 9.25 -0.22
N THR A 161 -12.21 8.73 -0.15
CA THR A 161 -13.29 9.33 0.66
C THR A 161 -13.58 8.60 1.97
N THR A 162 -13.06 7.38 2.14
CA THR A 162 -13.18 6.68 3.42
C THR A 162 -12.45 7.42 4.55
N ALA A 163 -13.14 7.56 5.67
CA ALA A 163 -12.68 8.25 6.87
C ALA A 163 -12.07 7.31 7.91
N VAL A 164 -12.15 5.99 7.71
CA VAL A 164 -11.47 5.02 8.59
C VAL A 164 -9.95 5.18 8.46
N PRO A 165 -9.17 4.88 9.52
CA PRO A 165 -7.72 4.88 9.43
C PRO A 165 -7.26 3.92 8.32
N LYS A 166 -6.39 4.40 7.44
CA LYS A 166 -5.79 3.64 6.34
C LYS A 166 -4.30 3.44 6.63
N PHE A 167 -3.79 2.25 6.39
CA PHE A 167 -2.37 1.91 6.50
C PHE A 167 -1.94 1.21 5.22
N THR A 168 -0.75 1.54 4.72
CA THR A 168 -0.23 0.97 3.49
C THR A 168 1.14 0.37 3.74
N VAL A 169 1.37 -0.84 3.23
CA VAL A 169 2.69 -1.47 3.19
C VAL A 169 2.96 -1.88 1.75
N ILE A 170 4.04 -1.36 1.16
CA ILE A 170 4.50 -1.78 -0.16
C ILE A 170 5.38 -3.01 0.02
N ILE A 171 4.84 -4.18 -0.37
CA ILE A 171 5.48 -5.50 -0.21
C ILE A 171 6.10 -6.02 -1.51
N GLY A 172 5.97 -5.27 -2.62
CA GLY A 172 6.51 -5.58 -3.93
C GLY A 172 6.46 -4.37 -4.85
N GLY A 173 5.80 -4.50 -6.01
CA GLY A 173 5.62 -3.39 -6.94
C GLY A 173 4.58 -2.36 -6.50
N SER A 174 4.84 -1.08 -6.76
CA SER A 174 3.86 0.01 -6.65
C SER A 174 3.93 0.87 -7.91
N PHE A 175 3.16 0.49 -8.93
CA PHE A 175 3.26 1.09 -10.26
C PHE A 175 1.95 1.75 -10.72
N GLY A 176 2.09 2.96 -11.28
CA GLY A 176 1.04 3.67 -12.01
C GLY A 176 -0.30 3.80 -11.28
N ALA A 177 -1.40 3.61 -12.01
CA ALA A 177 -2.75 3.71 -11.45
C ALA A 177 -3.05 2.68 -10.34
N GLY A 178 -2.28 1.60 -10.27
CA GLY A 178 -2.38 0.62 -9.19
C GLY A 178 -2.04 1.22 -7.82
N ASN A 179 -1.02 2.10 -7.76
CA ASN A 179 -0.67 2.84 -6.56
C ASN A 179 -1.86 3.65 -6.02
N TYR A 180 -2.66 4.22 -6.91
CA TYR A 180 -3.81 5.05 -6.55
C TYR A 180 -4.93 4.21 -5.93
N GLY A 181 -5.32 3.13 -6.61
CA GLY A 181 -6.38 2.23 -6.14
C GLY A 181 -6.04 1.50 -4.84
N MET A 182 -4.75 1.35 -4.52
CA MET A 182 -4.28 0.65 -3.32
C MET A 182 -3.81 1.61 -2.21
N CYS A 183 -4.30 2.84 -2.17
CA CYS A 183 -3.99 3.83 -1.12
C CYS A 183 -2.50 4.21 -1.02
N GLY A 184 -1.90 4.61 -2.15
CA GLY A 184 -0.56 5.21 -2.17
C GLY A 184 -0.50 6.56 -1.44
N ARG A 185 0.70 7.18 -1.43
CA ARG A 185 1.01 8.38 -0.62
C ARG A 185 0.01 9.54 -0.77
N ALA A 186 -0.50 9.76 -1.98
CA ALA A 186 -1.46 10.83 -2.27
C ALA A 186 -2.86 10.64 -1.64
N TYR A 187 -3.16 9.46 -1.09
CA TYR A 187 -4.47 9.12 -0.50
C TYR A 187 -4.46 9.17 1.04
N SER A 188 -3.39 9.75 1.60
CA SER A 188 -3.22 10.03 3.02
C SER A 188 -3.51 8.83 3.93
N PRO A 189 -2.83 7.67 3.72
CA PRO A 189 -2.75 6.69 4.79
C PRO A 189 -2.10 7.33 6.03
N ARG A 190 -2.51 6.89 7.22
CA ARG A 190 -1.92 7.36 8.49
C ARG A 190 -0.43 7.06 8.53
N PHE A 191 -0.06 5.90 8.01
CA PHE A 191 1.32 5.52 7.76
C PHE A 191 1.41 4.73 6.45
N LEU A 192 2.47 4.97 5.69
CA LEU A 192 2.88 4.19 4.53
C LEU A 192 4.29 3.68 4.75
N PHE A 193 4.46 2.37 4.86
CA PHE A 193 5.77 1.73 4.97
C PHE A 193 6.13 0.99 3.70
N THR A 194 7.41 0.71 3.53
CA THR A 194 7.89 -0.04 2.37
C THR A 194 8.85 -1.16 2.80
N TRP A 195 8.83 -2.27 2.07
CA TRP A 195 9.80 -3.35 2.27
C TRP A 195 11.08 -3.12 1.45
N PRO A 196 12.23 -3.72 1.83
CA PRO A 196 13.51 -3.51 1.15
C PRO A 196 13.52 -4.06 -0.29
N ASN A 197 12.64 -5.00 -0.63
CA ASN A 197 12.52 -5.56 -1.98
C ASN A 197 11.57 -4.75 -2.89
N SER A 198 10.89 -3.74 -2.35
CA SER A 198 9.86 -3.01 -3.10
C SER A 198 10.43 -2.20 -4.26
N ARG A 199 9.57 -1.85 -5.22
CA ARG A 199 9.89 -0.88 -6.28
C ARG A 199 8.71 0.05 -6.52
N ILE A 200 8.94 1.36 -6.60
CA ILE A 200 7.90 2.37 -6.83
C ILE A 200 8.24 3.28 -8.02
N SER A 201 7.36 3.37 -9.01
CA SER A 201 7.53 4.28 -10.15
C SER A 201 6.23 4.47 -10.92
N VAL A 202 6.21 5.35 -11.92
CA VAL A 202 5.03 5.58 -12.77
C VAL A 202 4.60 4.33 -13.55
N MET A 203 5.56 3.46 -13.91
CA MET A 203 5.36 2.14 -14.53
C MET A 203 6.63 1.30 -14.31
N GLY A 204 6.60 0.00 -14.61
CA GLY A 204 7.79 -0.85 -14.50
C GLY A 204 8.90 -0.41 -15.47
N GLY A 205 10.17 -0.53 -15.08
CA GLY A 205 11.31 -0.08 -15.89
C GLY A 205 11.38 -0.76 -17.28
N GLU A 206 11.14 -2.07 -17.34
CA GLU A 206 11.08 -2.80 -18.61
C GLU A 206 9.91 -2.35 -19.49
N GLN A 207 8.77 -2.03 -18.88
CA GLN A 207 7.59 -1.53 -19.58
C GLN A 207 7.85 -0.14 -20.15
N ALA A 208 8.44 0.77 -19.37
CA ALA A 208 8.83 2.11 -19.82
C ALA A 208 9.81 2.04 -21.00
N ALA A 209 10.86 1.24 -20.86
CA ALA A 209 11.88 1.05 -21.89
C ALA A 209 11.27 0.47 -23.18
N SER A 210 10.37 -0.51 -23.06
CA SER A 210 9.69 -1.12 -24.20
C SER A 210 8.75 -0.15 -24.92
N VAL A 211 7.92 0.60 -24.19
CA VAL A 211 6.99 1.58 -24.78
C VAL A 211 7.74 2.70 -25.50
N LEU A 212 8.78 3.25 -24.86
CA LEU A 212 9.59 4.31 -25.47
C LEU A 212 10.36 3.80 -26.69
N ALA A 213 10.84 2.55 -26.66
CA ALA A 213 11.48 1.94 -27.81
C ALA A 213 10.51 1.74 -28.98
N THR A 214 9.29 1.25 -28.74
CA THR A 214 8.28 1.11 -29.81
C THR A 214 8.00 2.45 -30.49
N VAL A 215 7.77 3.51 -29.71
CA VAL A 215 7.54 4.86 -30.27
C VAL A 215 8.75 5.36 -31.06
N ARG A 216 9.97 5.09 -30.58
CA ARG A 216 11.20 5.48 -31.28
C ARG A 216 11.35 4.72 -32.61
N ARG A 217 11.07 3.42 -32.62
CA ARG A 217 11.09 2.56 -33.80
C ARG A 217 10.12 3.06 -34.86
N ASP A 218 8.86 3.26 -34.49
CA ASP A 218 7.80 3.71 -35.39
C ASP A 218 8.17 5.04 -36.08
N ASN A 219 8.77 5.98 -35.34
CA ASN A 219 9.22 7.26 -35.90
C ASN A 219 10.40 7.11 -36.88
N ILE A 220 11.36 6.22 -36.60
CA ILE A 220 12.50 5.95 -37.49
C ILE A 220 12.02 5.28 -38.78
N GLU A 221 11.17 4.26 -38.65
CA GLU A 221 10.65 3.49 -39.78
C GLU A 221 9.69 4.33 -40.64
N ALA A 222 8.87 5.21 -40.04
CA ALA A 222 8.06 6.18 -40.78
C ALA A 222 8.91 7.18 -41.59
N GLY A 223 10.14 7.47 -41.15
CA GLY A 223 11.12 8.29 -41.86
C GLY A 223 11.94 7.52 -42.90
N GLY A 224 11.66 6.23 -43.14
CA GLY A 224 12.41 5.37 -44.07
C GLY A 224 13.75 4.85 -43.53
N GLY A 225 14.03 5.04 -42.23
CA GLY A 225 15.21 4.51 -41.58
C GLY A 225 15.04 3.06 -41.11
N SER A 226 16.11 2.48 -40.56
CA SER A 226 16.07 1.18 -39.88
C SER A 226 16.68 1.30 -38.49
N TRP A 227 16.22 0.49 -37.56
CA TRP A 227 16.69 0.50 -36.18
C TRP A 227 17.01 -0.92 -35.71
N THR A 228 18.29 -1.17 -35.49
CA THR A 228 18.81 -2.50 -35.15
C THR A 228 18.45 -2.88 -33.71
N ALA A 229 18.46 -4.19 -33.41
CA ALA A 229 18.24 -4.68 -32.06
C ALA A 229 19.30 -4.17 -31.07
N GLU A 230 20.55 -3.98 -31.52
CA GLU A 230 21.62 -3.44 -30.67
C GLU A 230 21.38 -1.96 -30.34
N GLU A 231 20.94 -1.15 -31.30
CA GLU A 231 20.58 0.24 -31.05
C GLU A 231 19.35 0.37 -30.15
N GLU A 232 18.37 -0.53 -30.29
CA GLU A 232 17.22 -0.62 -29.39
C GLU A 232 17.67 -0.94 -27.95
N GLU A 233 18.56 -1.92 -27.77
CA GLU A 233 19.04 -2.30 -26.44
C GLU A 233 19.87 -1.19 -25.80
N ARG A 234 20.75 -0.52 -26.57
CA ARG A 234 21.49 0.67 -26.11
C ARG A 234 20.56 1.82 -25.69
N PHE A 235 19.41 1.96 -26.34
CA PHE A 235 18.40 2.95 -25.98
C PHE A 235 17.63 2.56 -24.71
N LYS A 236 17.27 1.28 -24.55
CA LYS A 236 16.52 0.77 -23.38
C LYS A 236 17.36 0.74 -22.11
N ALA A 237 18.64 0.41 -22.20
CA ALA A 237 19.54 0.27 -21.04
C ALA A 237 19.54 1.48 -20.08
N PRO A 238 19.74 2.74 -20.51
CA PRO A 238 19.71 3.89 -19.61
C PRO A 238 18.32 4.14 -18.99
N ILE A 239 17.24 3.82 -19.70
CA ILE A 239 15.87 3.94 -19.17
C ILE A 239 15.66 2.92 -18.04
N ARG A 240 16.06 1.66 -18.23
CA ARG A 240 15.98 0.63 -17.18
C ARG A 240 16.78 1.06 -15.95
N ALA A 241 18.01 1.53 -16.14
CA ALA A 241 18.87 1.99 -15.06
C ALA A 241 18.27 3.18 -14.28
N GLN A 242 17.64 4.13 -14.98
CA GLN A 242 16.94 5.24 -14.36
C GLN A 242 15.81 4.75 -13.45
N TYR A 243 14.97 3.82 -13.94
CA TYR A 243 13.84 3.29 -13.17
C TYR A 243 14.29 2.44 -11.99
N GLU A 244 15.38 1.67 -12.13
CA GLU A 244 15.95 0.93 -11.01
C GLU A 244 16.46 1.86 -9.91
N THR A 245 17.19 2.91 -10.30
CA THR A 245 17.73 3.90 -9.34
C THR A 245 16.62 4.69 -8.64
N GLN A 246 15.63 5.17 -9.40
CA GLN A 246 14.56 6.03 -8.87
C GLN A 246 13.44 5.25 -8.20
N GLY A 247 13.30 3.96 -8.51
CA GLY A 247 12.30 3.09 -7.92
C GLY A 247 12.78 2.30 -6.70
N ASP A 248 14.07 2.33 -6.41
CA ASP A 248 14.65 1.72 -5.21
C ASP A 248 14.06 2.33 -3.91
N PRO A 249 13.78 1.51 -2.87
CA PRO A 249 13.18 2.00 -1.64
C PRO A 249 14.05 3.03 -0.91
N PHE A 250 15.39 2.98 -1.03
CA PHE A 250 16.25 4.02 -0.47
C PHE A 250 16.07 5.36 -1.18
N TYR A 251 15.79 5.35 -2.49
CA TYR A 251 15.51 6.57 -3.22
C TYR A 251 14.19 7.21 -2.78
N ALA A 252 13.15 6.38 -2.59
CA ALA A 252 11.82 6.79 -2.16
C ALA A 252 11.81 7.33 -0.72
N THR A 253 12.40 6.58 0.22
CA THR A 253 12.42 6.94 1.65
C THR A 253 13.22 8.21 1.91
N ALA A 254 14.32 8.42 1.17
CA ALA A 254 15.12 9.66 1.23
C ALA A 254 14.32 10.91 0.81
N ARG A 255 13.15 10.73 0.19
CA ARG A 255 12.24 11.79 -0.26
C ARG A 255 10.88 11.78 0.45
N LEU A 256 10.75 10.98 1.52
CA LEU A 256 9.53 10.85 2.33
C LEU A 256 8.29 10.44 1.52
N TRP A 257 8.48 9.67 0.46
CA TRP A 257 7.37 9.05 -0.28
C TRP A 257 6.70 7.95 0.57
N ASP A 258 7.47 7.37 1.48
CA ASP A 258 7.08 6.49 2.57
C ASP A 258 7.55 7.08 3.92
N ASP A 259 7.07 6.49 5.02
CA ASP A 259 7.41 6.83 6.40
C ASP A 259 8.53 5.93 6.96
N GLY A 260 9.15 5.11 6.11
CA GLY A 260 10.28 4.27 6.46
C GLY A 260 10.29 2.92 5.75
N ILE A 261 11.51 2.43 5.50
CA ILE A 261 11.77 1.05 5.14
C ILE A 261 11.71 0.20 6.41
N ILE A 262 10.92 -0.88 6.39
CA ILE A 262 10.79 -1.79 7.53
C ILE A 262 11.22 -3.21 7.16
N ASP A 263 11.73 -3.94 8.14
CA ASP A 263 11.95 -5.38 8.02
C ASP A 263 10.59 -6.09 7.80
N PRO A 264 10.45 -6.94 6.76
CA PRO A 264 9.24 -7.73 6.53
C PRO A 264 8.72 -8.45 7.77
N ALA A 265 9.60 -9.05 8.59
CA ALA A 265 9.21 -9.79 9.79
C ALA A 265 8.64 -8.88 10.89
N MET A 266 9.00 -7.59 10.90
CA MET A 266 8.50 -6.60 11.88
C MET A 266 7.17 -5.95 11.47
N THR A 267 6.65 -6.23 10.27
CA THR A 267 5.45 -5.59 9.72
C THR A 267 4.27 -5.65 10.69
N ARG A 268 4.05 -6.81 11.34
CA ARG A 268 2.96 -7.01 12.30
C ARG A 268 3.04 -6.03 13.49
N ASP A 269 4.22 -5.85 14.07
CA ASP A 269 4.42 -5.03 15.27
C ASP A 269 4.37 -3.55 14.94
N VAL A 270 4.96 -3.16 13.80
CA VAL A 270 4.84 -1.80 13.25
C VAL A 270 3.37 -1.44 13.04
N LEU A 271 2.58 -2.34 12.44
CA LEU A 271 1.14 -2.13 12.24
C LEU A 271 0.38 -2.07 13.57
N GLY A 272 0.71 -2.91 14.56
CA GLY A 272 0.10 -2.87 15.89
C GLY A 272 0.30 -1.53 16.59
N LEU A 273 1.52 -0.98 16.53
CA LEU A 273 1.84 0.36 17.05
C LEU A 273 1.10 1.45 16.28
N ALA A 274 1.10 1.38 14.95
CA ALA A 274 0.45 2.37 14.08
C ALA A 274 -1.09 2.40 14.28
N LEU A 275 -1.72 1.23 14.40
CA LEU A 275 -3.14 1.08 14.73
C LEU A 275 -3.46 1.69 16.09
N SER A 276 -2.65 1.35 17.11
CA SER A 276 -2.83 1.92 18.43
C SER A 276 -2.70 3.45 18.41
N ALA A 277 -1.67 3.99 17.75
CA ALA A 277 -1.45 5.43 17.67
C ALA A 277 -2.61 6.15 16.95
N ALA A 278 -3.09 5.62 15.83
CA ALA A 278 -4.16 6.22 15.02
C ALA A 278 -5.48 6.36 15.78
N LEU A 279 -5.76 5.45 16.72
CA LEU A 279 -6.97 5.43 17.54
C LEU A 279 -6.97 6.44 18.69
N ASN A 280 -5.95 7.30 18.80
CA ASN A 280 -6.06 8.53 19.60
C ASN A 280 -7.01 9.55 18.95
N ALA A 281 -7.20 9.47 17.62
CA ALA A 281 -8.21 10.24 16.91
C ALA A 281 -9.51 9.43 16.77
N PRO A 282 -10.69 10.06 16.91
CA PRO A 282 -11.96 9.38 16.66
C PRO A 282 -12.07 8.98 15.18
N ILE A 283 -12.79 7.88 14.92
CA ILE A 283 -13.11 7.46 13.55
C ILE A 283 -14.32 8.26 13.09
N GLU A 284 -14.13 9.11 12.07
CA GLU A 284 -15.21 9.93 11.53
C GLU A 284 -16.17 9.11 10.66
N ARG A 285 -17.38 9.66 10.47
CA ARG A 285 -18.35 9.07 9.54
C ARG A 285 -17.91 9.30 8.10
N THR A 286 -17.76 8.21 7.35
CA THR A 286 -17.44 8.27 5.92
C THR A 286 -18.59 8.90 5.12
N ARG A 287 -18.24 9.79 4.19
CA ARG A 287 -19.14 10.33 3.16
C ARG A 287 -18.50 10.12 1.79
N PHE A 288 -18.97 9.11 1.07
CA PHE A 288 -18.45 8.82 -0.27
C PHE A 288 -18.80 9.93 -1.26
N GLY A 289 -17.89 10.13 -2.23
CA GLY A 289 -18.15 10.93 -3.42
C GLY A 289 -19.09 10.20 -4.39
N LEU A 290 -19.35 10.81 -5.55
CA LEU A 290 -20.17 10.18 -6.58
C LEU A 290 -19.43 8.98 -7.20
N PHE A 291 -20.08 7.81 -7.17
CA PHE A 291 -19.61 6.63 -7.90
C PHE A 291 -20.07 6.67 -9.36
N ARG A 292 -19.13 6.50 -10.29
CA ARG A 292 -19.43 6.37 -11.72
C ARG A 292 -19.84 4.93 -12.04
N MET A 293 -21.15 4.66 -12.12
CA MET A 293 -21.70 3.31 -12.34
C MET A 293 -21.39 2.73 -13.73
#